data_AF-A0A7S2TNC8-F1
#
_entry.id   AF-A0A7S2TNC8-F1
#
_cell.length_a   1.000
_cell.length_b   1.000
_cell.length_c   1.000
_cell.angle_alpha   90.00
_cell.angle_beta   90.00
_cell.angle_gamma   90.00
#
_symmetry.space_group_name_H-M   'P 1'
#
loop_
_entity.id
_entity.type
_entity.pdbx_description
1 polymer ?
#
loop_
_entity_poly.entity_id
_entity_poly.type
_entity_poly.pdbx_seq_one_letter_code
_entity_poly.pdbx_strand_id
1 'polypeptide(L)'
;VIAYSLNRYRIFGETIDIAVGNTLDRFARVIGLSNDPSPGYNIEQCAKKGKNLVDLPCVVKGMDISLSGTLSEATRIAKTKLKKGDITKEDLCFSMQETVFSMLVEITERAMAHCDKKDVLIVGGVGCN
;
A
#
# COMPACT_ATOMS: atom_id res chain seq x y z
N VAL A 1 -3.81 12.65 -0.65
CA VAL A 1 -4.19 13.37 -1.88
C VAL A 1 -4.22 14.87 -1.61
N ILE A 2 -3.49 15.65 -2.41
CA ILE A 2 -3.44 17.11 -2.33
C ILE A 2 -4.05 17.66 -3.62
N ALA A 3 -4.92 18.66 -3.51
CA ALA A 3 -5.45 19.36 -4.67
C ALA A 3 -5.52 20.87 -4.42
N TYR A 4 -5.48 21.64 -5.52
CA TYR A 4 -5.64 23.10 -5.45
C TYR A 4 -7.12 23.46 -5.41
N SER A 5 -7.56 24.09 -4.33
CA SER A 5 -8.94 24.51 -4.10
C SER A 5 -9.02 25.78 -3.25
N LEU A 6 -9.93 26.69 -3.63
CA LEU A 6 -10.12 27.99 -2.97
C LEU A 6 -8.80 28.77 -2.81
N ASN A 7 -8.05 28.91 -3.91
CA ASN A 7 -6.77 29.61 -4.02
C ASN A 7 -5.63 29.09 -3.14
N ARG A 8 -5.70 27.84 -2.64
CA ARG A 8 -4.65 27.20 -1.83
C ARG A 8 -4.51 25.72 -2.16
N TYR A 9 -3.32 25.16 -1.96
CA TYR A 9 -3.15 23.72 -1.90
C TYR A 9 -3.70 23.19 -0.57
N ARG A 10 -4.55 22.16 -0.65
CA ARG A 10 -5.22 21.56 0.50
C ARG A 10 -5.06 20.05 0.47
N ILE A 11 -4.96 19.46 1.65
CA ILE A 11 -4.97 18.01 1.84
C ILE A 11 -6.44 17.58 1.87
N PHE A 12 -6.82 16.69 0.95
CA PHE A 12 -8.16 16.11 0.87
C PHE A 12 -8.22 14.71 1.46
N GLY A 13 -7.08 14.04 1.54
CA GLY A 13 -6.96 12.72 2.14
C GLY A 13 -5.53 12.45 2.56
N GLU A 14 -5.33 11.80 3.68
CA GLU A 14 -4.02 11.41 4.18
C GLU A 14 -4.04 10.04 4.86
N THR A 15 -2.86 9.57 5.27
CA THR A 15 -2.80 8.40 6.15
C THR A 15 -3.08 8.83 7.58
N ILE A 16 -3.92 8.06 8.27
CA ILE A 16 -4.25 8.31 9.68
C ILE A 16 -3.10 7.88 10.60
N ASP A 17 -2.26 6.95 10.15
CA ASP A 17 -1.24 6.31 10.98
C ASP A 17 0.17 6.35 10.38
N ILE A 18 0.49 5.46 9.45
CA ILE A 18 1.82 5.26 8.90
C ILE A 18 1.79 5.46 7.39
N ALA A 19 2.87 6.03 6.85
CA ALA A 19 3.00 6.20 5.40
C ALA A 19 3.17 4.85 4.69
N VAL A 20 2.74 4.79 3.42
CA VAL A 20 2.84 3.60 2.56
C VAL A 20 4.28 3.10 2.47
N GLY A 21 5.24 3.99 2.21
CA GLY A 21 6.66 3.61 2.12
C GLY A 21 7.18 2.91 3.37
N ASN A 22 6.91 3.48 4.56
CA ASN A 22 7.27 2.86 5.84
C ASN A 22 6.56 1.53 6.07
N THR A 23 5.31 1.41 5.62
CA THR A 23 4.55 0.15 5.70
C THR A 23 5.23 -0.94 4.87
N LEU A 24 5.60 -0.64 3.62
CA LEU A 24 6.30 -1.56 2.73
C LEU A 24 7.70 -1.91 3.26
N ASP A 25 8.46 -0.93 3.78
CA ASP A 25 9.78 -1.18 4.37
C ASP A 25 9.71 -2.13 5.58
N ARG A 26 8.74 -1.92 6.47
CA ARG A 26 8.51 -2.80 7.62
C ARG A 26 8.07 -4.18 7.19
N PHE A 27 7.18 -4.26 6.20
CA PHE A 27 6.72 -5.51 5.63
C PHE A 27 7.88 -6.32 5.04
N ALA A 28 8.72 -5.71 4.19
CA ALA A 28 9.90 -6.35 3.61
C ALA A 28 10.81 -6.99 4.68
N ARG A 29 11.05 -6.28 5.79
CA ARG A 29 11.82 -6.80 6.92
C ARG A 29 11.17 -8.01 7.58
N VAL A 30 9.85 -7.99 7.74
CA VAL A 30 9.09 -9.10 8.36
C VAL A 30 9.18 -10.38 7.53
N ILE A 31 9.14 -10.28 6.20
CA ILE A 31 9.24 -11.42 5.29
C ILE A 31 10.68 -11.76 4.87
N GLY A 32 11.66 -11.01 5.38
CA GLY A 32 13.09 -11.22 5.12
C GLY A 32 13.49 -10.98 3.67
N LEU A 33 12.94 -9.94 3.03
CA LEU A 33 13.43 -9.45 1.73
C LEU A 33 14.66 -8.55 1.94
N SER A 34 15.55 -8.55 0.95
CA SER A 34 16.72 -7.66 0.94
C SER A 34 16.29 -6.19 0.85
N ASN A 35 17.09 -5.30 1.44
CA ASN A 35 16.93 -3.86 1.27
C ASN A 35 17.62 -3.32 0.00
N ASP A 36 18.50 -4.10 -0.62
CA ASP A 36 19.22 -3.73 -1.85
C ASP A 36 18.49 -4.31 -3.08
N PRO A 37 18.16 -3.53 -4.12
CA PRO A 37 18.40 -2.08 -4.30
C PRO A 37 17.42 -1.18 -3.54
N SER A 38 16.18 -1.64 -3.32
CA SER A 38 15.24 -1.02 -2.38
C SER A 38 14.20 -2.05 -1.91
N PRO A 39 13.63 -1.92 -0.69
CA PRO A 39 12.58 -2.81 -0.21
C PRO A 39 11.35 -2.82 -1.13
N GLY A 40 10.91 -1.65 -1.58
CA GLY A 40 9.75 -1.50 -2.47
C GLY A 40 9.94 -2.21 -3.81
N TYR A 41 11.11 -2.06 -4.44
CA TYR A 41 11.44 -2.77 -5.68
C TYR A 41 11.41 -4.29 -5.49
N ASN A 42 12.01 -4.79 -4.40
CA ASN A 42 12.05 -6.23 -4.14
C ASN A 42 10.66 -6.81 -3.85
N ILE A 43 9.78 -6.06 -3.18
CA ILE A 43 8.38 -6.44 -2.99
C ILE A 43 7.69 -6.55 -4.34
N GLU A 44 7.85 -5.58 -5.23
CA GLU A 44 7.24 -5.56 -6.56
C GLU A 44 7.70 -6.75 -7.41
N GLN A 45 9.00 -7.05 -7.44
CA GLN A 45 9.52 -8.20 -8.18
C GLN A 45 9.03 -9.55 -7.60
N CYS A 46 8.81 -9.60 -6.29
CA CYS A 46 8.24 -10.77 -5.62
C CYS A 46 6.75 -10.92 -5.92
N ALA A 47 6.00 -9.82 -5.90
CA ALA A 47 4.57 -9.75 -6.18
C ALA A 47 4.22 -10.22 -7.59
N LYS A 48 5.06 -9.93 -8.60
CA LYS A 48 4.88 -10.42 -9.99
C LYS A 48 4.81 -11.95 -10.13
N LYS A 49 5.32 -12.68 -9.13
CA LYS A 49 5.29 -14.15 -9.10
C LYS A 49 4.13 -14.71 -8.28
N GLY A 50 3.43 -13.85 -7.53
CA GLY A 50 2.27 -14.23 -6.74
C GLY A 50 1.09 -14.62 -7.64
N LYS A 51 0.29 -15.57 -7.19
CA LYS A 51 -0.89 -16.06 -7.91
C LYS A 51 -2.16 -16.01 -7.07
N ASN A 52 -2.02 -16.10 -5.76
CA ASN A 52 -3.14 -16.18 -4.84
C ASN A 52 -3.30 -14.87 -4.09
N LEU A 53 -4.51 -14.33 -4.11
CA LEU A 53 -4.88 -13.18 -3.30
C LEU A 53 -5.18 -13.65 -1.87
N VAL A 54 -4.37 -13.18 -0.93
CA VAL A 54 -4.53 -13.35 0.52
C VAL A 54 -5.34 -12.18 1.04
N ASP A 55 -6.41 -12.49 1.76
CA ASP A 55 -7.28 -11.47 2.35
C ASP A 55 -6.51 -10.63 3.38
N LEU A 56 -6.46 -9.32 3.14
CA LEU A 56 -5.83 -8.33 4.00
C LEU A 56 -6.82 -7.19 4.25
N PRO A 57 -6.85 -6.61 5.46
CA PRO A 57 -7.74 -5.50 5.76
C PRO A 57 -7.50 -4.30 4.84
N CYS A 58 -8.54 -3.90 4.12
CA CYS A 58 -8.59 -2.65 3.35
C CYS A 58 -9.33 -1.60 4.20
N VAL A 59 -8.60 -0.64 4.77
CA VAL A 59 -9.16 0.32 5.73
C VAL A 59 -9.15 1.73 5.13
N VAL A 60 -10.23 2.05 4.43
CA VAL A 60 -10.53 3.39 3.91
C VAL A 60 -11.58 4.06 4.78
N LYS A 61 -11.32 5.28 5.24
CA LYS A 61 -12.23 6.10 6.04
C LYS A 61 -12.45 7.44 5.35
N GLY A 62 -13.52 7.55 4.57
CA GLY A 62 -13.77 8.74 3.75
C GLY A 62 -12.72 8.89 2.65
N MET A 63 -11.85 9.90 2.76
CA MET A 63 -10.70 10.11 1.86
C MET A 63 -9.36 9.74 2.50
N ASP A 64 -9.40 9.21 3.73
CA ASP A 64 -8.21 8.81 4.48
C ASP A 64 -8.02 7.29 4.49
N ILE A 65 -6.80 6.84 4.73
CA ILE A 65 -6.46 5.41 4.84
C ILE A 65 -5.73 5.10 6.14
N SER A 66 -5.78 3.84 6.57
CA SER A 66 -4.99 3.34 7.70
C SER A 66 -4.31 2.03 7.30
N LEU A 67 -2.99 1.96 7.53
CA LEU A 67 -2.16 0.84 7.09
C LEU A 67 -1.64 -0.03 8.24
N SER A 68 -1.78 0.41 9.49
CA SER A 68 -1.31 -0.36 10.65
C SER A 68 -2.02 -1.70 10.79
N GLY A 69 -3.33 -1.74 10.49
CA GLY A 69 -4.12 -2.98 10.51
C GLY A 69 -3.64 -3.96 9.45
N THR A 70 -3.49 -3.50 8.21
CA THR A 70 -2.98 -4.28 7.06
C THR A 70 -1.59 -4.85 7.35
N LEU A 71 -0.67 -4.03 7.87
CA LEU A 71 0.69 -4.45 8.24
C LEU A 71 0.70 -5.48 9.37
N SER A 72 -0.12 -5.27 10.40
CA SER A 72 -0.21 -6.19 11.54
C SER A 72 -0.74 -7.55 11.11
N GLU A 73 -1.76 -7.56 10.25
CA GLU A 73 -2.34 -8.78 9.73
C GLU A 73 -1.38 -9.50 8.77
N ALA A 74 -0.73 -8.78 7.86
CA ALA A 74 0.32 -9.33 7.00
C ALA A 74 1.46 -9.96 7.83
N THR A 75 1.84 -9.32 8.94
CA THR A 75 2.85 -9.86 9.88
C THR A 75 2.37 -11.13 10.57
N ARG A 76 1.10 -11.18 11.00
CA ARG A 76 0.48 -12.37 11.61
C ARG A 76 0.47 -13.53 10.62
N ILE A 77 0.08 -13.26 9.37
CA ILE A 77 0.05 -14.23 8.28
C ILE A 77 1.46 -14.74 7.95
N ALA A 78 2.45 -13.85 7.86
CA ALA A 78 3.86 -14.22 7.64
C ALA A 78 4.42 -15.10 8.77
N LYS A 79 3.98 -14.92 10.01
CA LYS A 79 4.44 -15.76 11.14
C LYS A 79 3.72 -17.11 11.22
N THR A 80 2.53 -17.23 10.65
CA THR A 80 1.68 -18.42 10.80
C THR A 80 1.62 -19.24 9.52
N LYS A 81 0.98 -18.72 8.46
CA LYS A 81 0.74 -19.43 7.19
C LYS A 81 2.01 -19.59 6.37
N LEU A 82 2.84 -18.55 6.28
CA LEU A 82 4.10 -18.62 5.52
C LEU A 82 5.09 -19.62 6.15
N LYS A 83 5.14 -19.71 7.49
CA LYS A 83 5.97 -20.71 8.18
C LYS A 83 5.48 -22.15 8.00
N LYS A 84 4.17 -22.34 7.82
CA LYS A 84 3.56 -23.64 7.54
C LYS A 84 3.69 -24.06 6.07
N GLY A 85 4.00 -23.12 5.17
CA GLY A 85 4.05 -23.35 3.74
C GLY A 85 2.68 -23.25 3.05
N ASP A 86 1.64 -22.77 3.75
CA ASP A 86 0.28 -22.63 3.22
C ASP A 86 0.18 -21.51 2.17
N ILE A 87 1.10 -20.53 2.24
CA ILE A 87 1.22 -19.41 1.31
C ILE A 87 2.68 -19.16 0.99
N THR A 88 2.95 -18.53 -0.14
CA THR A 88 4.29 -18.11 -0.54
C THR A 88 4.58 -16.66 -0.16
N LYS A 89 5.86 -16.24 -0.21
CA LYS A 89 6.21 -14.82 0.01
C LYS A 89 5.66 -13.97 -1.12
N GLU A 90 5.68 -14.53 -2.32
CA GLU A 90 5.21 -13.99 -3.57
C GLU A 90 3.71 -13.66 -3.48
N ASP A 91 2.89 -14.59 -3.02
CA ASP A 91 1.44 -14.38 -2.81
C ASP A 91 1.18 -13.26 -1.80
N LEU A 92 1.96 -13.20 -0.72
CA LEU A 92 1.79 -12.17 0.30
C LEU A 92 2.24 -10.79 -0.19
N CYS A 93 3.32 -10.71 -0.99
CA CYS A 93 3.75 -9.46 -1.63
C CYS A 93 2.71 -8.95 -2.63
N PHE A 94 2.18 -9.85 -3.45
CA PHE A 94 1.09 -9.57 -4.39
C PHE A 94 -0.11 -8.98 -3.67
N SER A 95 -0.59 -9.68 -2.63
CA SER A 95 -1.76 -9.25 -1.86
C SER A 95 -1.55 -7.92 -1.15
N MET A 96 -0.34 -7.68 -0.63
CA MET A 96 0.01 -6.43 0.02
C MET A 96 -0.04 -5.25 -0.97
N GLN A 97 0.51 -5.41 -2.17
CA GLN A 97 0.48 -4.37 -3.20
C GLN A 97 -0.95 -4.10 -3.68
N GLU A 98 -1.69 -5.14 -4.05
CA GLU A 98 -3.07 -5.02 -4.52
C GLU A 98 -3.95 -4.30 -3.48
N THR A 99 -3.84 -4.69 -2.21
CA THR A 99 -4.64 -4.08 -1.14
C THR A 99 -4.26 -2.61 -0.92
N VAL A 100 -2.97 -2.31 -0.81
CA VAL A 100 -2.51 -0.94 -0.51
C VAL A 100 -2.73 0.02 -1.67
N PHE A 101 -2.46 -0.41 -2.90
CA PHE A 101 -2.67 0.44 -4.07
C PHE A 101 -4.14 0.61 -4.40
N SER A 102 -4.99 -0.40 -4.19
CA SER A 102 -6.44 -0.23 -4.28
C SER A 102 -6.94 0.85 -3.33
N MET A 103 -6.46 0.86 -2.07
CA MET A 103 -6.79 1.93 -1.13
C MET A 103 -6.36 3.32 -1.63
N LEU A 104 -5.15 3.44 -2.19
CA LEU A 104 -4.65 4.72 -2.72
C LEU A 104 -5.43 5.19 -3.94
N VAL A 105 -5.77 4.28 -4.85
CA VAL A 105 -6.58 4.58 -6.03
C VAL A 105 -7.98 5.02 -5.60
N GLU A 106 -8.61 4.32 -4.66
CA GLU A 106 -9.95 4.65 -4.16
C GLU A 106 -10.01 6.06 -3.56
N ILE A 107 -9.06 6.42 -2.68
CA ILE A 107 -9.05 7.78 -2.10
C ILE A 107 -8.71 8.85 -3.14
N THR A 108 -7.89 8.50 -4.14
CA THR A 108 -7.54 9.42 -5.22
C THR A 108 -8.74 9.69 -6.11
N GLU A 109 -9.48 8.65 -6.49
CA GLU A 109 -10.72 8.76 -7.26
C GLU A 109 -11.76 9.60 -6.52
N ARG A 110 -11.98 9.33 -5.22
CA ARG A 110 -12.89 10.12 -4.37
C ARG A 110 -12.50 11.61 -4.34
N ALA A 111 -11.21 11.89 -4.16
CA ALA A 111 -10.72 13.26 -4.12
C ALA A 111 -10.80 13.96 -5.47
N MET A 112 -10.53 13.27 -6.58
CA MET A 112 -10.70 13.80 -7.93
C MET A 112 -12.15 14.18 -8.21
N ALA A 113 -13.09 13.28 -7.90
CA ALA A 113 -14.51 13.54 -8.04
C ALA A 113 -14.96 14.72 -7.18
N HIS A 114 -14.43 14.85 -5.96
CA HIS A 114 -14.74 15.97 -5.06
C HIS A 114 -14.16 17.31 -5.54
N CYS A 115 -13.01 17.31 -6.21
CA CYS A 115 -12.33 18.52 -6.66
C CYS A 115 -12.59 18.90 -8.12
N ASP A 116 -13.41 18.12 -8.83
CA ASP A 116 -13.67 18.21 -10.27
C ASP A 116 -12.36 18.32 -11.08
N LYS A 117 -11.44 17.37 -10.84
CA LYS A 117 -10.14 17.29 -11.53
C LYS A 117 -10.09 16.09 -12.46
N LYS A 118 -9.45 16.27 -13.61
CA LYS A 118 -9.28 15.24 -14.65
C LYS A 118 -7.87 14.65 -14.69
N ASP A 119 -6.90 15.36 -14.13
CA ASP A 119 -5.50 14.97 -14.13
C ASP A 119 -5.03 14.58 -12.73
N VAL A 120 -4.20 13.54 -12.65
CA VAL A 120 -3.52 13.09 -11.43
C VAL A 120 -2.02 13.15 -11.65
N LEU A 121 -1.31 13.69 -10.68
CA LEU A 121 0.15 13.63 -10.61
C LEU A 121 0.54 12.75 -9.42
N ILE A 122 1.27 11.68 -9.68
CA ILE A 122 1.86 10.82 -8.66
C ILE A 122 3.27 11.34 -8.35
N VAL A 123 3.56 11.54 -7.07
CA VAL A 123 4.85 12.03 -6.57
C VAL A 123 5.35 11.18 -5.39
N GLY A 124 6.65 11.26 -5.12
CA GLY A 124 7.30 10.54 -4.00
C GLY A 124 7.90 9.20 -4.41
N GLY A 125 8.77 8.64 -3.56
CA GLY A 125 9.58 7.46 -3.90
C GLY A 125 8.78 6.17 -4.16
N VAL A 126 7.58 6.06 -3.60
CA VAL A 126 6.67 4.93 -3.88
C VAL A 126 6.08 5.03 -5.29
N GLY A 127 6.09 6.20 -5.92
CA GLY A 127 5.62 6.38 -7.30
C GLY A 127 6.51 5.74 -8.37
N CYS A 128 7.66 5.18 -7.98
CA CYS A 128 8.52 4.38 -8.86
C CYS A 128 8.11 2.90 -8.93
N ASN A 129 7.05 2.50 -8.20
CA ASN A 129 6.52 1.14 -8.22
C ASN A 129 5.77 0.84 -9.53
#